data_AF-A0A958DH20-F1
#
_entry.id   AF-A0A958DH20-F1
#
_cell.length_a   1.000
_cell.length_b   1.000
_cell.length_c   1.000
_cell.angle_alpha   90.00
_cell.angle_beta   90.00
_cell.angle_gamma   90.00
#
_symmetry.space_group_name_H-M   'P 1'
#
loop_
_entity.id
_entity.type
_entity.pdbx_description
1 polymer ?
#
loop_
_entity_poly.entity_id
_entity_poly.type
_entity_poly.pdbx_seq_one_letter_code
_entity_poly.pdbx_strand_id
1 'polypeptide(L)'
;LAPIMIALSLFDATKDFFHRWVSTTVSYAFYPIVIAAMFSTVVGMANSLLAQLGDPNSAANIGSLVPFFVMVFLAKGFVAATPLIVRGISGNLMVAAAPAVVAGSAGIIRGVFNTDGVRGRSRIGALTTGEAIGRGAVQAPVVVRSAAAKAGAQVVRIAERAKRLTG
;
A
#
# COMPACT_ATOMS: atom_id res chain seq x y z
N LEU A 1 0.96 23.14 7.58
CA LEU A 1 0.81 22.79 6.14
C LEU A 1 -0.66 22.74 5.69
N ALA A 2 -1.59 22.19 6.48
CA ALA A 2 -3.00 22.08 6.09
C ALA A 2 -3.64 23.39 5.55
N PRO A 3 -3.44 24.58 6.15
CA PRO A 3 -4.02 25.81 5.62
C PRO A 3 -3.51 26.17 4.21
N ILE A 4 -2.23 25.93 3.96
CA ILE A 4 -1.59 26.16 2.67
C ILE A 4 -2.12 25.16 1.63
N MET A 5 -2.22 23.88 2.00
CA MET A 5 -2.74 22.85 1.11
C MET A 5 -4.19 23.11 0.71
N ILE A 6 -5.03 23.58 1.64
CA ILE A 6 -6.40 24.00 1.36
C ILE A 6 -6.41 25.21 0.41
N ALA A 7 -5.52 26.20 0.60
CA ALA A 7 -5.40 27.32 -0.33
C ALA A 7 -5.02 26.89 -1.76
N LEU A 8 -4.15 25.88 -1.91
CA LEU A 8 -3.79 25.33 -3.23
C LEU A 8 -4.95 24.63 -3.95
N SER A 9 -6.02 24.26 -3.23
CA SER A 9 -7.23 23.69 -3.84
C SER A 9 -8.09 24.72 -4.58
N LEU A 10 -7.92 26.02 -4.28
CA LEU A 10 -8.68 27.10 -4.92
C LEU A 10 -8.18 27.42 -6.34
N PHE A 11 -6.94 27.08 -6.67
CA PHE A 11 -6.37 27.30 -7.99
C PHE A 11 -6.27 25.99 -8.77
N ASP A 12 -6.82 25.95 -9.98
CA ASP A 12 -6.83 24.75 -10.83
C ASP A 12 -5.41 24.23 -11.14
N ALA A 13 -4.42 25.11 -11.22
CA ALA A 13 -3.04 24.75 -11.48
C ALA A 13 -2.37 23.98 -10.32
N THR A 14 -2.80 24.18 -9.06
CA THR A 14 -2.14 23.61 -7.87
C THR A 14 -2.99 22.59 -7.12
N LYS A 15 -4.23 22.36 -7.56
CA LYS A 15 -5.20 21.46 -6.94
C LYS A 15 -4.71 20.01 -6.80
N ASP A 16 -3.84 19.56 -7.71
CA ASP A 16 -3.22 18.23 -7.67
C ASP A 16 -2.36 18.03 -6.40
N PHE A 17 -1.70 19.09 -5.90
CA PHE A 17 -0.95 19.02 -4.65
C PHE A 17 -1.86 18.83 -3.44
N PHE A 18 -3.03 19.48 -3.43
CA PHE A 18 -4.04 19.28 -2.38
C PHE A 18 -4.55 17.84 -2.38
N HIS A 19 -4.93 17.30 -3.54
CA HIS A 19 -5.43 15.93 -3.64
C HIS A 19 -4.41 14.90 -3.14
N ARG A 20 -3.13 15.09 -3.44
CA ARG A 20 -2.04 14.22 -2.93
C ARG A 20 -1.87 14.33 -1.42
N TRP A 21 -1.90 15.56 -0.89
CA TRP A 21 -1.80 15.79 0.55
C TRP A 21 -2.98 15.16 1.29
N VAL A 22 -4.21 15.32 0.80
CA VAL A 22 -5.40 14.72 1.39
C VAL A 22 -5.33 13.19 1.34
N SER A 23 -5.02 12.61 0.17
CA SER A 23 -4.90 11.15 0.03
C SER A 23 -3.89 10.55 1.03
N THR A 24 -2.75 11.21 1.18
CA THR A 24 -1.70 10.80 2.13
C THR A 24 -2.17 10.97 3.59
N THR A 25 -2.79 12.11 3.91
CA THR A 25 -3.28 12.43 5.27
C THR A 25 -4.35 11.45 5.72
N VAL A 26 -5.32 11.15 4.85
CA VAL A 26 -6.39 10.19 5.12
C VAL A 26 -5.81 8.78 5.31
N SER A 27 -4.85 8.37 4.50
CA SER A 27 -4.17 7.07 4.65
C SER A 27 -3.48 6.94 6.01
N TYR A 28 -2.83 8.02 6.48
CA TYR A 28 -2.23 8.01 7.82
C TYR A 28 -3.25 7.98 8.96
N ALA A 29 -4.44 8.57 8.75
CA ALA A 29 -5.51 8.55 9.75
C ALA A 29 -6.08 7.13 10.00
N PHE A 30 -5.92 6.19 9.06
CA PHE A 30 -6.39 4.81 9.25
C PHE A 30 -5.55 3.98 10.22
N TYR A 31 -4.28 4.33 10.45
CA TYR A 31 -3.42 3.60 11.38
C TYR A 31 -4.02 3.53 12.80
N PRO A 32 -4.36 4.65 13.47
CA PRO A 32 -4.93 4.59 14.81
C PRO A 32 -6.32 3.91 14.85
N ILE A 33 -7.11 4.01 13.78
CA ILE A 33 -8.43 3.36 13.68
C ILE A 33 -8.29 1.83 13.70
N VAL A 34 -7.41 1.29 12.85
CA VAL A 34 -7.17 -0.15 12.77
C VAL A 34 -6.58 -0.67 14.07
N ILE A 35 -5.63 0.06 14.65
CA ILE A 35 -5.03 -0.28 15.94
C ILE A 35 -6.11 -0.35 17.04
N ALA A 36 -7.00 0.65 17.12
CA ALA A 36 -8.09 0.66 18.09
C ALA A 36 -9.06 -0.53 17.90
N ALA A 37 -9.40 -0.87 16.66
CA ALA A 37 -10.24 -2.02 16.36
C ALA A 37 -9.62 -3.34 16.84
N MET A 38 -8.32 -3.52 16.59
CA MET A 38 -7.57 -4.70 17.06
C MET A 38 -7.51 -4.77 18.59
N PHE A 39 -7.23 -3.65 19.25
CA PHE A 39 -7.24 -3.59 20.71
C PHE A 39 -8.61 -3.93 21.28
N SER A 40 -9.70 -3.48 20.66
CA SER A 40 -11.06 -3.84 21.07
C SER A 40 -11.28 -5.35 21.06
N THR A 41 -10.82 -6.05 20.01
CA THR A 41 -10.94 -7.52 19.94
C THR A 41 -10.13 -8.22 21.03
N VAL A 42 -8.90 -7.76 21.29
CA VAL A 42 -8.05 -8.30 22.35
C VAL A 42 -8.71 -8.08 23.72
N VAL A 43 -9.14 -6.86 24.02
CA VAL A 43 -9.82 -6.55 25.28
C VAL A 43 -11.11 -7.35 25.46
N GLY A 44 -11.89 -7.52 24.39
CA GLY A 44 -13.10 -8.35 24.40
C GLY A 44 -12.82 -9.79 24.80
N MET A 45 -11.79 -10.42 24.21
CA MET A 45 -11.38 -11.78 24.57
C MET A 45 -10.82 -11.86 25.99
N ALA A 46 -10.02 -10.89 26.44
CA ALA A 46 -9.54 -10.85 27.83
C ALA A 46 -10.69 -10.86 28.83
N ASN A 47 -11.72 -10.03 28.59
CA ASN A 47 -12.89 -9.98 29.46
C ASN A 47 -13.66 -11.32 29.47
N SER A 48 -13.75 -12.01 28.34
CA SER A 48 -14.35 -13.34 28.27
C SER A 48 -13.57 -14.39 29.08
N LEU A 49 -12.24 -14.32 29.08
CA LEU A 49 -11.40 -15.22 29.86
C LEU A 49 -11.49 -14.93 31.37
N LEU A 50 -11.50 -13.65 31.75
CA LEU A 50 -11.69 -13.26 33.14
C LEU A 50 -13.05 -13.73 33.69
N ALA A 51 -14.10 -13.65 32.88
CA ALA A 51 -15.42 -14.15 33.27
C ALA A 51 -15.44 -15.68 33.49
N GLN A 52 -14.69 -16.44 32.70
CA GLN A 52 -14.59 -17.90 32.85
C GLN A 52 -13.72 -18.33 34.03
N LEU A 53 -12.64 -17.58 34.30
CA LEU A 53 -11.74 -17.83 35.44
C LEU A 53 -12.36 -17.44 36.78
N GLY A 54 -13.33 -16.53 36.79
CA GLY A 54 -14.06 -16.10 38.00
C GLY A 54 -15.16 -17.06 38.47
N ASP A 55 -15.49 -18.11 37.70
CA ASP A 55 -16.50 -19.11 38.07
C ASP A 55 -15.88 -20.20 38.98
N PRO A 56 -16.32 -20.33 40.25
CA PRO A 56 -15.79 -21.31 41.20
C PRO A 56 -15.94 -22.79 40.78
N ASN A 57 -16.84 -23.10 39.84
CA ASN A 57 -17.02 -24.46 39.31
C ASN A 57 -16.03 -24.81 38.19
N SER A 58 -15.35 -23.82 37.62
CA SER A 58 -14.30 -24.00 36.63
C SER A 58 -12.97 -24.29 37.32
N ALA A 59 -12.90 -25.43 38.02
CA ALA A 59 -11.68 -25.91 38.64
C ALA A 59 -10.52 -25.94 37.63
N ALA A 60 -9.39 -25.34 38.01
CA ALA A 60 -8.23 -25.06 37.18
C ALA A 60 -7.60 -26.35 36.60
N ASN A 61 -8.09 -26.77 35.44
CA ASN A 61 -7.43 -27.74 34.58
C ASN A 61 -6.30 -27.02 33.81
N ILE A 62 -5.14 -27.64 33.60
CA ILE A 62 -4.02 -27.11 32.78
C ILE A 62 -4.48 -26.54 31.42
N GLY A 63 -5.60 -27.05 30.87
CA GLY A 63 -6.25 -26.55 29.65
C GLY A 63 -6.83 -25.14 29.73
N SER A 64 -7.06 -24.55 30.92
CA SER A 64 -7.61 -23.19 31.08
C SER A 64 -6.64 -22.08 30.65
N LEU A 65 -5.35 -22.38 30.53
CA LEU A 65 -4.32 -21.45 30.06
C LEU A 65 -4.18 -21.43 28.54
N VAL A 66 -4.71 -22.44 27.83
CA VAL A 66 -4.62 -22.53 26.36
C VAL A 66 -5.24 -21.30 25.67
N PRO A 67 -6.45 -20.83 26.05
CA PRO A 67 -7.04 -19.63 25.46
C PRO A 67 -6.21 -18.36 25.68
N PHE A 68 -5.51 -18.25 26.81
CA PHE A 68 -4.60 -17.13 27.07
C PHE A 68 -3.42 -17.13 26.08
N PHE A 69 -2.78 -18.27 25.85
CA PHE A 69 -1.70 -18.37 24.87
C PHE A 69 -2.18 -18.08 23.45
N VAL A 70 -3.36 -18.61 23.05
CA VAL A 70 -3.98 -18.32 21.75
C VAL A 70 -4.21 -16.82 21.59
N MET A 71 -4.73 -16.15 22.64
CA MET A 71 -4.94 -14.71 22.64
C MET A 71 -3.64 -13.93 22.48
N VAL A 72 -2.56 -14.32 23.16
CA VAL A 72 -1.23 -13.69 23.03
C VAL A 72 -0.69 -13.86 21.61
N PHE A 73 -0.76 -15.06 21.04
CA PHE A 73 -0.33 -15.31 19.67
C PHE A 73 -1.15 -14.52 18.65
N LEU A 74 -2.47 -14.43 18.84
CA LEU A 74 -3.36 -13.69 17.97
C LEU A 74 -3.09 -12.18 18.04
N ALA A 75 -2.83 -11.65 19.23
CA ALA A 75 -2.40 -10.26 19.40
C ALA A 75 -1.08 -9.97 18.67
N LYS A 76 -0.08 -10.86 18.77
CA LYS A 76 1.17 -10.69 17.99
C LYS A 76 0.94 -10.83 16.48
N GLY A 77 0.03 -11.72 16.06
CA GLY A 77 -0.40 -11.86 14.68
C GLY A 77 -1.03 -10.60 14.12
N PHE A 78 -1.86 -9.91 14.90
CA PHE A 78 -2.44 -8.61 14.54
C PHE A 78 -1.40 -7.52 14.35
N VAL A 79 -0.42 -7.42 15.26
CA VAL A 79 0.69 -6.46 15.10
C VAL A 79 1.47 -6.74 13.80
N ALA A 80 1.77 -8.00 13.50
CA ALA A 80 2.45 -8.38 12.26
C ALA A 80 1.60 -8.12 11.00
N ALA A 81 0.28 -8.28 11.08
CA ALA A 81 -0.65 -8.08 9.96
C ALA A 81 -1.06 -6.60 9.76
N THR A 82 -0.82 -5.73 10.74
CA THR A 82 -1.24 -4.32 10.70
C THR A 82 -0.81 -3.59 9.42
N PRO A 83 0.46 -3.70 8.96
CA PRO A 83 0.88 -3.04 7.72
C PRO A 83 0.12 -3.51 6.49
N LEU A 84 -0.28 -4.79 6.44
CA LEU A 84 -1.03 -5.36 5.33
C LEU A 84 -2.48 -4.86 5.32
N ILE A 85 -3.11 -4.78 6.49
CA ILE A 85 -4.50 -4.31 6.64
C ILE A 85 -4.59 -2.83 6.28
N VAL A 86 -3.70 -2.01 6.85
CA VAL A 86 -3.67 -0.57 6.55
C VAL A 86 -3.33 -0.32 5.08
N ARG A 87 -2.42 -1.11 4.49
CA ARG A 87 -2.10 -1.04 3.05
C ARG A 87 -3.27 -1.47 2.17
N GLY A 88 -4.06 -2.46 2.57
CA GLY A 88 -5.27 -2.88 1.86
C GLY A 88 -6.32 -1.77 1.79
N ILE A 89 -6.51 -1.04 2.89
CA ILE A 89 -7.45 0.09 2.98
C ILE A 89 -6.90 1.31 2.21
N SER A 90 -5.63 1.64 2.42
CA SER A 90 -4.99 2.83 1.85
C SER A 90 -4.71 2.68 0.34
N GLY A 91 -4.41 1.46 -0.13
CA GLY A 91 -4.16 1.18 -1.55
C GLY A 91 -5.35 1.54 -2.44
N ASN A 92 -6.58 1.41 -1.93
CA ASN A 92 -7.78 1.83 -2.64
C ASN A 92 -7.90 3.37 -2.75
N LEU A 93 -7.38 4.10 -1.76
CA LEU A 93 -7.38 5.57 -1.73
C LEU A 93 -6.27 6.19 -2.60
N MET A 94 -5.14 5.49 -2.76
CA MET A 94 -4.03 5.94 -3.60
C MET A 94 -4.31 5.73 -5.09
N VAL A 95 -5.06 4.69 -5.46
CA VAL A 95 -5.52 4.46 -6.85
C VAL A 95 -6.47 5.57 -7.33
N ALA A 96 -7.30 6.12 -6.44
CA ALA A 96 -8.15 7.27 -6.75
C ALA A 96 -7.36 8.57 -7.05
N ALA A 97 -6.11 8.67 -6.59
CA ALA A 97 -5.19 9.79 -6.85
C ALA A 97 -4.13 9.48 -7.93
N ALA A 98 -4.17 8.28 -8.53
CA ALA A 98 -3.06 7.71 -9.31
C ALA A 98 -2.80 8.24 -10.74
N PRO A 99 -3.71 8.93 -11.48
CA PRO A 99 -3.41 9.28 -12.87
C PRO A 99 -2.13 10.12 -13.05
N ALA A 100 -1.79 10.95 -12.06
CA ALA A 100 -0.59 11.80 -12.10
C ALA A 100 0.70 11.09 -11.61
N VAL A 101 0.58 10.06 -10.76
CA VAL A 101 1.74 9.37 -10.15
C VAL A 101 2.49 8.50 -11.17
N VAL A 102 1.76 7.83 -12.06
CA VAL A 102 2.35 6.94 -13.07
C VAL A 102 3.10 7.72 -14.15
N ALA A 103 2.64 8.93 -14.50
CA ALA A 103 3.28 9.75 -15.52
C ALA A 103 4.60 10.40 -15.04
N GLY A 104 4.66 10.88 -13.79
CA GLY A 104 5.85 11.55 -13.24
C GLY A 104 6.95 10.59 -12.77
N SER A 105 6.57 9.46 -12.14
CA SER A 105 7.53 8.46 -11.65
C SER A 105 8.26 7.73 -12.77
N ALA A 106 7.59 7.48 -13.91
CA ALA A 106 8.22 6.87 -15.08
C ALA A 106 9.36 7.73 -15.66
N GLY A 107 9.28 9.06 -15.57
CA GLY A 107 10.35 9.98 -16.00
C GLY A 107 11.57 9.97 -15.07
N ILE A 108 11.33 9.97 -13.75
CA ILE A 108 12.38 9.96 -12.73
C ILE A 108 13.14 8.62 -12.73
N ILE A 109 12.40 7.51 -12.84
CA ILE A 109 12.96 6.15 -12.94
C ILE A 109 13.87 6.03 -14.16
N ARG A 110 13.47 6.59 -15.31
CA ARG A 110 14.31 6.63 -16.52
C ARG A 110 15.60 7.43 -16.33
N GLY A 111 15.57 8.50 -15.54
CA GLY A 111 16.75 9.31 -15.22
C GLY A 111 17.75 8.57 -14.32
N VAL A 112 17.26 7.89 -13.29
CA VAL A 112 18.08 7.12 -12.32
C VAL A 112 18.79 5.94 -12.97
N PHE A 113 18.11 5.21 -13.87
CA PHE A 113 18.70 4.05 -14.54
C PHE A 113 19.56 4.39 -15.77
N ASN A 114 19.68 5.67 -16.14
CA ASN A 114 20.47 6.12 -17.29
C ASN A 114 21.67 7.02 -16.91
N THR A 115 22.02 7.10 -15.63
CA THR A 115 23.16 7.89 -15.13
C THR A 115 24.51 7.27 -15.51
N ASP A 116 25.54 8.10 -15.69
CA ASP A 116 26.89 7.65 -16.12
C ASP A 116 27.53 6.61 -15.17
N GLY A 117 27.22 6.68 -13.86
CA GLY A 117 27.66 5.66 -12.89
C GLY A 117 27.03 4.28 -13.08
N VAL A 118 25.78 4.20 -13.57
CA VAL A 118 25.12 2.93 -13.93
C VAL A 118 25.63 2.45 -15.29
N ARG A 119 25.94 3.38 -16.21
CA ARG A 119 26.54 3.06 -17.52
C ARG A 119 27.94 2.46 -17.39
N GLY A 120 28.78 3.00 -16.50
CA GLY A 120 30.11 2.47 -16.19
C GLY A 120 30.05 1.07 -15.58
N ARG A 121 29.21 0.86 -14.56
CA ARG A 121 29.02 -0.45 -13.90
C ARG A 121 28.47 -1.52 -14.84
N SER A 122 27.62 -1.13 -15.78
CA SER A 122 27.14 -2.04 -16.82
C SER A 122 28.20 -2.50 -17.80
N ARG A 123 29.20 -1.66 -18.13
CA ARG A 123 30.29 -2.07 -19.03
C ARG A 123 31.20 -3.12 -18.40
N ILE A 124 31.29 -3.11 -17.08
CA ILE A 124 32.08 -4.07 -16.28
C ILE A 124 31.24 -5.21 -15.69
N GLY A 125 29.95 -5.33 -16.07
CA GLY A 125 29.07 -6.41 -15.60
C GLY A 125 28.66 -6.33 -14.12
N ALA A 126 28.88 -5.19 -13.45
CA ALA A 126 28.64 -5.00 -12.02
C ALA A 126 27.25 -4.39 -11.69
N LEU A 127 26.23 -4.70 -12.48
CA LEU A 127 24.86 -4.25 -12.21
C LEU A 127 24.17 -5.16 -11.20
N THR A 128 23.43 -4.56 -10.28
CA THR A 128 22.49 -5.32 -9.45
C THR A 128 21.30 -5.80 -10.29
N THR A 129 20.63 -6.88 -9.88
CA THR A 129 19.48 -7.44 -10.59
C THR A 129 18.37 -6.41 -10.87
N GLY A 130 18.13 -5.51 -9.91
CA GLY A 130 17.18 -4.41 -10.08
C GLY A 130 17.61 -3.37 -11.12
N GLU A 131 18.90 -3.03 -11.16
CA GLU A 131 19.46 -2.09 -12.15
C GLU A 131 19.51 -2.69 -13.56
N ALA A 132 19.75 -4.00 -13.70
CA ALA A 132 19.74 -4.70 -14.98
C ALA A 132 18.34 -4.71 -15.62
N ILE A 133 17.31 -5.03 -14.83
CA ILE A 133 15.91 -5.04 -15.28
C ILE A 133 15.44 -3.62 -15.62
N GLY A 134 15.73 -2.65 -14.74
CA GLY A 134 15.40 -1.24 -14.95
C GLY A 134 16.02 -0.69 -16.23
N ARG A 135 17.28 -1.04 -16.52
CA ARG A 135 17.96 -0.62 -17.75
C ARG A 135 17.43 -1.34 -18.99
N GLY A 136 17.07 -2.62 -18.90
CA GLY A 136 16.45 -3.36 -20.00
C GLY A 136 15.15 -2.70 -20.48
N ALA A 137 14.33 -2.21 -19.55
CA ALA A 137 13.13 -1.43 -19.88
C ALA A 137 13.45 -0.05 -20.50
N VAL A 138 14.56 0.58 -20.09
CA VAL A 138 15.05 1.88 -20.59
C VAL A 138 15.82 1.78 -21.91
N GLN A 139 16.26 0.59 -22.33
CA GLN A 139 16.93 0.34 -23.61
C GLN A 139 16.08 -0.42 -24.62
N ALA A 140 14.90 -0.93 -24.22
CA ALA A 140 13.97 -1.58 -25.14
C ALA A 140 13.71 -0.70 -26.37
N PRO A 141 13.80 -1.23 -27.61
CA PRO A 141 13.60 -0.46 -28.84
C PRO A 141 12.29 0.33 -28.84
N VAL A 142 12.26 1.48 -29.50
CA VAL A 142 11.05 2.36 -29.59
C VAL A 142 9.82 1.58 -30.11
N VAL A 143 10.04 0.57 -30.96
CA VAL A 143 9.00 -0.34 -31.47
C VAL A 143 8.42 -1.22 -30.36
N VAL A 144 9.26 -1.78 -29.48
CA VAL A 144 8.83 -2.58 -28.32
C VAL A 144 8.08 -1.71 -27.30
N ARG A 145 8.53 -0.46 -27.11
CA ARG A 145 7.85 0.51 -26.24
C ARG A 145 6.49 0.95 -26.78
N SER A 146 6.40 1.21 -28.08
CA SER A 146 5.14 1.61 -28.70
C SER A 146 4.15 0.45 -28.75
N ALA A 147 4.62 -0.79 -28.93
CA ALA A 147 3.81 -1.99 -28.78
C ALA A 147 3.30 -2.18 -27.35
N ALA A 148 4.16 -2.02 -26.34
CA ALA A 148 3.77 -2.09 -24.93
C ALA A 148 2.77 -0.99 -24.53
N ALA A 149 2.96 0.24 -25.02
CA ALA A 149 2.04 1.35 -24.79
C ALA A 149 0.68 1.12 -25.48
N LYS A 150 0.69 0.60 -26.71
CA LYS A 150 -0.54 0.24 -27.44
C LYS A 150 -1.29 -0.93 -26.78
N ALA A 151 -0.56 -1.92 -26.27
CA ALA A 151 -1.14 -3.02 -25.50
C ALA A 151 -1.77 -2.52 -24.20
N GLY A 152 -1.08 -1.64 -23.46
CA GLY A 152 -1.64 -0.98 -22.27
C GLY A 152 -2.91 -0.19 -22.58
N ALA A 153 -2.93 0.59 -23.67
CA ALA A 153 -4.11 1.34 -24.11
C ALA A 153 -5.26 0.42 -24.57
N GLN A 154 -4.97 -0.77 -25.10
CA GLN A 154 -5.99 -1.75 -25.45
C GLN A 154 -6.60 -2.38 -24.20
N VAL A 155 -5.79 -2.71 -23.18
CA VAL A 155 -6.26 -3.23 -21.89
C VAL A 155 -7.15 -2.23 -21.18
N VAL A 156 -6.79 -0.94 -21.16
CA VAL A 156 -7.62 0.13 -20.58
C VAL A 156 -8.96 0.26 -21.31
N ARG A 157 -8.97 0.21 -22.65
CA ARG A 157 -10.22 0.24 -23.43
C ARG A 157 -11.11 -0.98 -23.22
N ILE A 158 -10.50 -2.16 -23.01
CA ILE A 158 -11.24 -3.38 -22.67
C ILE A 158 -11.85 -3.25 -21.27
N ALA A 159 -11.10 -2.72 -20.31
CA ALA A 159 -11.59 -2.46 -18.95
C ALA A 159 -12.75 -1.44 -18.93
N GLU A 160 -12.68 -0.38 -19.75
CA GLU A 160 -13.78 0.57 -19.91
C GLU A 160 -15.01 -0.04 -20.57
N ARG A 161 -14.83 -0.91 -21.57
CA ARG A 161 -15.94 -1.66 -22.19
C ARG A 161 -16.59 -2.62 -21.21
N ALA A 162 -15.80 -3.35 -20.44
CA ALA A 162 -16.32 -4.26 -19.40
C ALA A 162 -17.15 -3.50 -18.38
N LYS A 163 -16.68 -2.32 -17.94
CA LYS A 163 -17.40 -1.46 -16.98
C LYS A 163 -18.74 -0.93 -17.52
N ARG A 164 -18.87 -0.75 -18.85
CA ARG A 164 -20.13 -0.33 -19.49
C ARG A 164 -21.16 -1.45 -19.67
N LEU A 165 -20.72 -2.71 -19.57
CA LEU A 165 -21.60 -3.88 -19.72
C LEU A 165 -22.11 -4.40 -18.37
N THR A 166 -21.54 -3.92 -17.27
CA THR A 166 -21.88 -4.32 -15.89
C THR A 166 -22.65 -3.24 -15.11
N GLY A 167 -23.08 -2.17 -15.78
CA GLY A 167 -23.96 -1.13 -15.22
C GLY A 167 -25.20 -1.00 -16.08
#